data_AF-A0A7W9SL01-F1
#
_entry.id   AF-A0A7W9SL01-F1
#
_cell.length_a   1.000
_cell.length_b   1.000
_cell.length_c   1.000
_cell.angle_alpha   90.00
_cell.angle_beta   90.00
_cell.angle_gamma   90.00
#
_symmetry.space_group_name_H-M   'P 1'
#
loop_
_entity.id
_entity.type
_entity.pdbx_description
1 polymer ?
#
loop_
_entity_poly.entity_id
_entity_poly.type
_entity_poly.pdbx_seq_one_letter_code
_entity_poly.pdbx_strand_id
1 'polypeptide(L)'
;MPTLVLRLRPEKLTNPDADLRYLVPRLLCERCEGKLHEDGYDYEDDNALLLFLKADAPEQVLPRVWEILETEPVLGNTLALAAELWVEETD
;
A
#
# COMPACT_ATOMS: atom_id res chain seq x y z
N MET A 1 -9.78 7.46 -12.21
CA MET A 1 -9.70 6.26 -11.35
C MET A 1 -9.51 6.74 -9.93
N PRO A 2 -10.34 6.27 -8.99
CA PRO A 2 -10.15 6.57 -7.57
C PRO A 2 -8.74 6.16 -7.12
N THR A 3 -8.22 6.87 -6.14
CA THR A 3 -6.91 6.61 -5.55
C THR A 3 -7.10 5.80 -4.27
N LEU A 4 -6.49 4.63 -4.20
CA LEU A 4 -6.28 3.92 -2.96
C LEU A 4 -4.99 4.44 -2.32
N VAL A 5 -5.10 4.93 -1.08
CA VAL A 5 -3.95 5.43 -0.34
C VAL A 5 -3.62 4.43 0.77
N LEU A 6 -2.42 3.88 0.71
CA LEU A 6 -1.87 3.00 1.72
C LEU A 6 -0.85 3.76 2.54
N ARG A 7 -1.11 3.89 3.82
CA ARG A 7 -0.19 4.48 4.79
C ARG A 7 0.50 3.39 5.59
N LEU A 8 1.82 3.46 5.67
CA LEU A 8 2.64 2.57 6.49
C LEU A 8 3.33 3.36 7.60
N ARG A 9 3.03 2.99 8.84
CA ARG A 9 3.62 3.57 10.04
C ARG A 9 4.96 2.93 10.39
N PRO A 10 6.10 3.64 10.29
CA PRO A 10 7.42 3.05 10.50
C PRO A 10 7.61 2.49 11.91
N GLU A 11 6.96 3.07 12.92
CA GLU A 11 7.03 2.62 14.31
C GLU A 11 6.40 1.24 14.57
N LYS A 12 5.59 0.75 13.61
CA LYS A 12 4.95 -0.58 13.66
C LYS A 12 5.63 -1.60 12.73
N LEU A 13 6.59 -1.16 11.91
CA LEU A 13 7.35 -2.03 11.03
C LEU A 13 8.48 -2.72 11.82
N THR A 14 8.71 -3.99 11.52
CA THR A 14 9.88 -4.71 12.05
C THR A 14 11.17 -4.21 11.40
N ASN A 15 11.10 -3.79 10.15
CA ASN A 15 12.19 -3.23 9.35
C ASN A 15 11.67 -2.05 8.50
N PRO A 16 11.79 -0.79 8.97
CA PRO A 16 11.32 0.40 8.26
C PRO A 16 12.29 0.82 7.14
N ASP A 17 12.62 -0.11 6.25
CA ASP A 17 13.51 0.14 5.13
C ASP A 17 12.85 1.06 4.09
N ALA A 18 13.62 2.01 3.58
CA ALA A 18 13.13 3.01 2.65
C ALA A 18 12.75 2.42 1.28
N ASP A 19 13.24 1.23 0.94
CA ASP A 19 12.89 0.51 -0.29
C ASP A 19 11.45 -0.01 -0.31
N LEU A 20 10.75 -0.02 0.82
CA LEU A 20 9.32 -0.35 0.90
C LEU A 20 8.49 0.52 -0.05
N ARG A 21 8.91 1.76 -0.33
CA ARG A 21 8.26 2.68 -1.27
C ARG A 21 8.23 2.19 -2.72
N TYR A 22 9.09 1.24 -3.08
CA TYR A 22 9.10 0.62 -4.41
C TYR A 22 8.61 -0.82 -4.38
N LEU A 23 8.89 -1.56 -3.30
CA LEU A 23 8.58 -2.98 -3.23
C LEU A 23 7.11 -3.24 -2.93
N VAL A 24 6.51 -2.48 -2.02
CA VAL A 24 5.11 -2.65 -1.64
C VAL A 24 4.15 -2.32 -2.79
N PRO A 25 4.23 -1.15 -3.46
CA PRO A 25 3.30 -0.86 -4.55
C PRO A 25 3.47 -1.83 -5.74
N ARG A 26 4.70 -2.24 -6.05
CA ARG A 26 4.97 -3.26 -7.09
C ARG A 26 4.31 -4.59 -6.76
N LEU A 27 4.51 -5.10 -5.54
CA LEU A 27 3.90 -6.36 -5.09
C LEU A 27 2.38 -6.30 -5.22
N LEU A 28 1.76 -5.21 -4.77
CA LEU A 28 0.31 -5.02 -4.85
C LEU A 28 -0.17 -5.03 -6.31
N CYS A 29 0.51 -4.31 -7.20
CA CYS A 29 0.17 -4.29 -8.64
C CYS A 29 0.29 -5.68 -9.28
N GLU A 30 1.36 -6.42 -8.99
CA GLU A 30 1.58 -7.78 -9.48
C GLU A 30 0.52 -8.77 -8.98
N ARG A 31 0.11 -8.65 -7.71
CA ARG A 31 -0.83 -9.59 -7.06
C ARG A 31 -2.30 -9.24 -7.26
N CYS A 32 -2.61 -8.04 -7.74
CA CYS A 32 -3.96 -7.58 -8.08
C CYS A 32 -4.25 -7.63 -9.59
N GLU A 33 -3.48 -8.39 -10.36
CA GLU A 33 -3.75 -8.72 -11.78
C GLU A 33 -3.97 -7.48 -12.66
N GLY A 34 -3.24 -6.40 -12.41
CA GLY A 34 -3.33 -5.16 -13.18
C GLY A 34 -4.56 -4.29 -12.87
N LYS A 35 -5.35 -4.60 -11.83
CA LYS A 35 -6.43 -3.72 -11.33
C LYS A 35 -5.94 -2.60 -10.41
N LEU A 36 -4.64 -2.60 -10.10
CA LEU A 36 -3.91 -1.56 -9.40
C LEU A 36 -2.75 -1.07 -10.26
N HIS A 37 -2.50 0.23 -10.19
CA HIS A 37 -1.36 0.87 -10.82
C HIS A 37 -0.65 1.78 -9.81
N GLU A 38 0.68 1.78 -9.84
CA GLU A 38 1.49 2.70 -9.03
C GLU A 38 1.22 4.15 -9.44
N ASP A 39 0.97 5.03 -8.46
CA ASP A 39 0.75 6.47 -8.66
C ASP A 39 1.64 7.33 -7.74
N GLY A 40 2.78 6.76 -7.33
CA GLY A 40 3.78 7.45 -6.53
C GLY A 40 3.65 7.23 -5.03
N TYR A 41 4.44 8.00 -4.28
CA TYR A 41 4.51 7.95 -2.83
C TYR A 41 4.90 9.31 -2.24
N ASP A 42 4.61 9.51 -0.96
CA ASP A 42 5.06 10.67 -0.18
C ASP A 42 5.34 10.27 1.28
N TYR A 43 5.80 11.22 2.09
CA TYR A 43 6.01 11.06 3.52
C TYR A 43 5.25 12.12 4.31
N GLU A 44 4.62 11.70 5.41
CA GLU A 44 4.04 12.63 6.38
C GLU A 44 5.10 13.13 7.38
N ASP A 45 4.75 14.16 8.16
CA ASP A 45 5.63 14.76 9.18
C ASP A 45 6.11 13.75 10.23
N ASP A 46 5.36 12.67 10.49
CA ASP A 46 5.73 11.58 11.39
C ASP A 46 6.58 10.47 10.72
N ASN A 47 7.01 10.70 9.48
CA ASN A 47 7.69 9.76 8.58
C ASN A 47 6.84 8.55 8.16
N ALA A 48 5.51 8.60 8.33
CA ALA A 48 4.65 7.60 7.71
C ALA A 48 4.78 7.67 6.19
N LEU A 49 4.95 6.50 5.57
CA LEU A 49 5.03 6.36 4.12
C LEU A 49 3.62 6.29 3.55
N LEU A 50 3.29 7.22 2.66
CA LEU A 50 2.06 7.19 1.88
C LEU A 50 2.36 6.60 0.51
N LEU A 51 1.58 5.60 0.09
CA LEU A 51 1.63 4.99 -1.23
C LEU A 51 0.31 5.28 -1.94
N PHE A 52 0.39 5.88 -3.11
CA PHE A 52 -0.77 6.19 -3.93
C PHE A 52 -0.90 5.14 -5.04
N LEU A 53 -2.08 4.53 -5.14
CA LEU A 53 -2.38 3.47 -6.10
C LEU A 53 -3.67 3.80 -6.83
N LYS A 54 -3.66 3.80 -8.17
CA LYS A 54 -4.89 3.94 -8.97
C LYS A 54 -5.59 2.59 -9.08
N ALA A 55 -6.89 2.55 -8.76
CA ALA A 55 -7.69 1.34 -8.81
C ALA A 55 -8.87 1.47 -9.78
N ASP A 56 -9.10 0.47 -10.61
CA ASP A 56 -10.27 0.44 -11.52
C ASP A 56 -11.58 0.23 -10.77
N ALA A 57 -11.53 -0.63 -9.75
CA ALA A 57 -12.66 -1.03 -8.91
C ALA A 57 -12.18 -1.21 -7.46
N PRO A 58 -11.98 -0.10 -6.70
CA PRO A 58 -11.38 -0.15 -5.37
C PRO A 58 -12.11 -1.09 -4.42
N GLU A 59 -13.45 -1.09 -4.46
CA GLU A 59 -14.34 -1.98 -3.69
C GLU A 59 -13.97 -3.47 -3.85
N GLN A 60 -13.59 -3.87 -5.06
CA GLN A 60 -13.28 -5.26 -5.40
C GLN A 60 -11.82 -5.63 -5.10
N VAL A 61 -10.94 -4.63 -5.07
CA VAL A 61 -9.50 -4.81 -4.92
C VAL A 61 -9.08 -4.73 -3.45
N LEU A 62 -9.78 -3.93 -2.65
CA LEU A 62 -9.51 -3.74 -1.21
C LEU A 62 -9.35 -5.06 -0.43
N PRO A 63 -10.26 -6.05 -0.53
CA PRO A 63 -10.10 -7.31 0.18
C PRO A 63 -8.82 -8.05 -0.19
N ARG A 64 -8.44 -8.00 -1.48
CA ARG A 64 -7.21 -8.63 -1.98
C ARG A 64 -5.96 -7.90 -1.49
N VAL A 65 -5.98 -6.57 -1.47
CA VAL A 65 -4.89 -5.76 -0.89
C VAL A 65 -4.68 -6.14 0.57
N TRP A 66 -5.76 -6.26 1.35
CA TRP A 66 -5.65 -6.60 2.77
C TRP A 66 -5.09 -8.00 2.98
N GLU A 67 -5.55 -8.99 2.21
CA GLU A 67 -4.98 -10.34 2.22
C GLU A 67 -3.47 -10.32 1.93
N ILE A 68 -3.01 -9.55 0.94
CA ILE A 68 -1.58 -9.43 0.62
C ILE A 68 -0.80 -8.82 1.79
N LEU A 69 -1.31 -7.76 2.42
CA LEU A 69 -0.63 -7.11 3.55
C LEU A 69 -0.54 -8.01 4.79
N GLU A 70 -1.47 -8.95 4.94
CA GLU A 70 -1.48 -9.94 6.02
C GLU A 70 -0.57 -11.16 5.75
N THR A 71 -0.41 -11.56 4.49
CA THR A 71 0.17 -12.86 4.13
C THR A 71 1.53 -12.78 3.45
N GLU A 72 1.85 -11.70 2.76
CA GLU A 72 3.06 -11.57 1.94
C GLU A 72 4.09 -10.68 2.65
N PRO A 73 5.20 -11.25 3.15
CA PRO A 73 6.22 -10.47 3.83
C PRO A 73 7.04 -9.63 2.84
N VAL A 74 7.31 -8.37 3.20
CA VAL A 74 8.18 -7.48 2.43
C VAL A 74 9.33 -6.99 3.30
N LEU A 75 10.56 -7.34 2.93
CA LEU A 75 11.78 -7.03 3.70
C LEU A 75 11.70 -7.46 5.17
N GLY A 76 11.00 -8.57 5.45
CA GLY A 76 10.80 -9.11 6.80
C GLY A 76 9.65 -8.47 7.59
N ASN A 77 8.85 -7.60 6.97
CA ASN A 77 7.66 -7.03 7.58
C ASN A 77 6.38 -7.80 7.24
N THR A 78 5.50 -7.95 8.22
CA THR A 78 4.07 -8.17 7.98
C THR A 78 3.37 -6.81 8.01
N LEU A 79 2.89 -6.35 6.86
CA LEU A 79 2.51 -4.94 6.68
C LEU A 79 1.15 -4.60 7.31
N ALA A 80 0.24 -5.57 7.45
CA ALA A 80 -1.10 -5.35 7.98
C ALA A 80 -1.14 -4.66 9.36
N LEU A 81 -0.12 -4.89 10.22
CA LEU A 81 -0.05 -4.25 11.53
C LEU A 81 0.34 -2.77 11.46
N ALA A 82 1.05 -2.37 10.41
CA ALA A 82 1.54 -1.02 10.18
C ALA A 82 0.68 -0.22 9.20
N ALA A 83 -0.26 -0.89 8.52
CA ALA A 83 -1.02 -0.36 7.41
C ALA A 83 -2.33 0.32 7.85
N GLU A 84 -2.64 1.43 7.19
CA GLU A 84 -3.95 2.06 7.15
C GLU A 84 -4.32 2.29 5.67
N LEU A 85 -5.57 2.04 5.30
CA LEU A 85 -6.05 2.14 3.91
C LEU A 85 -7.29 3.00 3.82
N TRP A 86 -7.35 3.86 2.80
CA TRP A 86 -8.56 4.56 2.41
C TRP A 86 -8.64 4.75 0.90
N VAL A 87 -9.83 5.10 0.43
CA VAL A 87 -10.10 5.41 -0.99
C VAL A 87 -10.45 6.89 -1.08
N GLU A 88 -9.73 7.60 -1.93
CA GLU A 88 -10.04 8.97 -2.32
C GLU A 88 -10.72 8.94 -3.69
N GLU A 89 -11.96 9.41 -3.73
CA GLU A 89 -12.64 9.68 -4.99
C GLU A 89 -12.00 10.92 -5.63
N THR A 90 -11.68 10.83 -6.91
CA THR A 90 -11.24 11.99 -7.69
C THR A 90 -12.50 12.57 -8.34
N ASP A 91 -12.88 13.80 -7.95
CA ASP A 91 -14.00 14.57 -8.54
C ASP A 91 -13.88 14.72 -10.07
#